data_AF-S8EAE9-F1
#
_entry.id   AF-S8EAE9-F1
#
_cell.length_a   1.000
_cell.length_b   1.000
_cell.length_c   1.000
_cell.angle_alpha   90.00
_cell.angle_beta   90.00
_cell.angle_gamma   90.00
#
_symmetry.space_group_name_H-M   'P 1'
#
loop_
_entity.id
_entity.type
_entity.pdbx_description
1 polymer ?
#
loop_
_entity_poly.entity_id
_entity_poly.type
_entity_poly.pdbx_seq_one_letter_code
_entity_poly.pdbx_strand_id
1 'polypeptide(L)'
;KQFWKTPVAPKILYFGWKLRKSILPTKQELHRRHMSTEDSCDLCGETSDSWSHALILCPFATAVWRLGSTPWSTITQVLDDPLAWLI
;
A
#
# COMPACT_ATOMS: atom_id res chain seq x y z
N LYS A 1 -9.99 -18.82 1.06
CA LYS A 1 -11.21 -18.63 0.24
C LYS A 1 -12.14 -17.50 0.74
N GLN A 2 -11.93 -16.94 1.94
CA GLN A 2 -12.80 -15.91 2.51
C GLN A 2 -12.60 -14.50 1.92
N PHE A 3 -11.38 -14.16 1.47
CA PHE A 3 -11.04 -12.85 0.87
C PHE A 3 -12.04 -12.36 -0.19
N TRP A 4 -12.53 -13.25 -1.06
CA TRP A 4 -13.44 -12.88 -2.15
C TRP A 4 -14.91 -12.75 -1.71
N LYS A 5 -15.23 -13.08 -0.45
CA LYS A 5 -16.57 -13.01 0.12
C LYS A 5 -16.79 -11.74 0.96
N THR A 6 -15.77 -10.92 1.14
CA THR A 6 -15.87 -9.67 1.90
C THR A 6 -16.80 -8.70 1.18
N PRO A 7 -17.70 -7.98 1.89
CA PRO A 7 -18.71 -7.09 1.30
C PRO A 7 -18.09 -5.75 0.84
N VAL A 8 -17.09 -5.81 -0.02
CA VAL A 8 -16.43 -4.65 -0.61
C VAL A 8 -16.40 -4.77 -2.13
N ALA A 9 -16.25 -3.65 -2.82
CA ALA A 9 -16.28 -3.63 -4.28
C ALA A 9 -15.20 -4.57 -4.86
N PRO A 10 -15.49 -5.34 -5.94
CA PRO A 10 -14.51 -6.25 -6.55
C PRO A 10 -13.19 -5.58 -6.96
N LYS A 11 -13.23 -4.29 -7.31
CA LYS A 11 -12.02 -3.50 -7.62
C LYS A 11 -11.09 -3.38 -6.41
N ILE A 12 -11.65 -3.20 -5.21
CA ILE A 12 -10.89 -3.08 -3.95
C ILE A 12 -10.31 -4.45 -3.57
N LEU A 13 -11.07 -5.53 -3.74
CA LEU A 13 -10.57 -6.90 -3.56
C LEU A 13 -9.41 -7.20 -4.51
N TYR A 14 -9.55 -6.86 -5.78
CA TYR A 14 -8.49 -7.10 -6.76
C TYR A 14 -7.22 -6.29 -6.43
N PHE A 15 -7.37 -5.04 -6.01
CA PHE A 15 -6.25 -4.23 -5.53
C PHE A 15 -5.57 -4.85 -4.31
N GLY A 16 -6.32 -5.24 -3.29
CA GLY A 16 -5.77 -5.92 -2.10
C GLY A 16 -5.08 -7.25 -2.44
N TRP A 17 -5.61 -8.00 -3.41
CA TRP A 17 -4.98 -9.22 -3.89
C TRP A 17 -3.62 -8.94 -4.56
N LYS A 18 -3.53 -7.91 -5.41
CA LYS A 18 -2.24 -7.48 -6.00
C LYS A 18 -1.25 -7.06 -4.93
N LEU A 19 -1.73 -6.37 -3.91
CA LEU A 19 -0.92 -5.86 -2.83
C LEU A 19 -0.32 -7.01 -2.00
N ARG A 20 -1.13 -8.02 -1.62
CA ARG A 20 -0.64 -9.26 -0.98
C ARG A 20 0.37 -10.02 -1.82
N LYS A 21 0.25 -9.95 -3.14
CA LYS A 21 1.17 -10.64 -4.07
C LYS A 21 2.42 -9.84 -4.39
N SER A 22 2.62 -8.66 -3.77
CA SER A 22 3.69 -7.72 -4.12
C SER A 22 3.75 -7.49 -5.64
N ILE A 23 2.59 -7.33 -6.28
CA ILE A 23 2.49 -7.09 -7.73
C ILE A 23 2.44 -5.59 -8.03
N LEU A 24 2.16 -4.75 -7.04
CA LEU A 24 2.15 -3.31 -7.23
C LEU A 24 3.55 -2.82 -7.64
N PRO A 25 3.63 -1.93 -8.63
CA PRO A 25 4.91 -1.44 -9.16
C PRO A 25 5.50 -0.38 -8.22
N THR A 26 5.77 -0.74 -6.96
CA THR A 26 6.53 0.11 -6.05
C THR A 26 8.01 0.00 -6.38
N LYS A 27 8.82 1.02 -6.09
CA LYS A 27 10.26 1.00 -6.45
C LYS A 27 11.00 -0.12 -5.76
N GLN A 28 10.62 -0.46 -4.52
CA GLN A 28 11.15 -1.65 -3.85
C GLN A 28 10.91 -2.93 -4.66
N GLU A 29 9.68 -3.14 -5.17
CA GLU A 29 9.35 -4.34 -5.93
C GLU A 29 9.95 -4.34 -7.35
N LEU A 30 10.02 -3.17 -7.99
CA LEU A 30 10.71 -3.01 -9.27
C LEU A 30 12.21 -3.30 -9.14
N HIS A 31 12.84 -2.79 -8.08
CA HIS A 31 14.25 -3.07 -7.77
C HIS A 31 14.45 -4.57 -7.47
N ARG A 32 13.58 -5.19 -6.66
CA ARG A 32 13.60 -6.64 -6.37
C ARG A 32 13.50 -7.50 -7.64
N ARG A 33 12.80 -7.01 -8.66
CA ARG A 33 12.65 -7.68 -9.96
C ARG A 33 13.70 -7.27 -10.99
N HIS A 34 14.71 -6.50 -10.60
CA HIS A 34 15.77 -5.97 -11.48
C HIS A 34 15.23 -5.10 -12.63
N MET A 35 14.08 -4.44 -12.41
CA MET A 35 13.47 -3.48 -13.35
C MET A 35 13.77 -2.02 -12.99
N SER A 36 14.33 -1.75 -11.82
CA SER A 36 14.79 -0.43 -11.37
C SER A 36 16.16 -0.56 -10.74
N THR A 37 17.00 0.46 -10.88
CA THR A 37 18.31 0.58 -10.22
C THR A 37 18.21 1.19 -8.83
N GLU A 38 17.06 1.79 -8.51
CA GLU A 38 16.79 2.49 -7.26
C GLU A 38 15.50 1.96 -6.62
N ASP A 39 15.48 1.88 -5.30
CA ASP A 39 14.33 1.54 -4.46
C ASP A 39 13.72 2.75 -3.73
N SER A 40 14.24 3.94 -4.02
CA SER A 40 13.79 5.21 -3.46
C SER A 40 12.42 5.63 -3.99
N CYS A 41 11.63 6.29 -3.15
CA CYS A 41 10.33 6.82 -3.53
C CYS A 41 10.48 8.06 -4.41
N ASP A 42 9.90 8.07 -5.61
CA ASP A 42 9.96 9.23 -6.52
C ASP A 42 9.23 10.47 -5.98
N LEU A 43 8.34 10.30 -4.99
CA LEU A 43 7.53 11.40 -4.45
C LEU A 43 8.21 12.12 -3.26
N CYS A 44 8.92 11.38 -2.41
CA CYS A 44 9.52 11.96 -1.20
C CYS A 44 11.02 11.67 -1.02
N GLY A 45 11.63 10.85 -1.88
CA GLY A 45 13.06 10.53 -1.87
C GLY A 45 13.51 9.54 -0.80
N GLU A 46 12.59 8.95 -0.03
CA GLU A 46 12.93 7.96 1.01
C GLU A 46 13.39 6.65 0.38
N THR A 47 14.39 5.98 0.96
CA THR A 47 15.07 4.80 0.37
C THR A 47 14.28 3.48 0.41
N SER A 48 13.05 3.47 0.89
CA SER A 48 12.24 2.25 1.00
C SER A 48 10.80 2.48 0.54
N ASP A 49 10.60 2.47 -0.78
CA ASP A 49 9.27 2.57 -1.39
C ASP A 49 8.56 1.21 -1.39
N SER A 50 8.19 0.76 -0.20
CA SER A 50 7.33 -0.41 0.01
C SER A 50 5.86 -0.08 -0.28
N TRP A 51 4.99 -1.08 -0.31
CA TRP A 51 3.55 -0.84 -0.43
C TRP A 51 3.01 0.03 0.74
N SER A 52 3.55 -0.16 1.95
CA SER A 52 3.12 0.58 3.14
C SER A 52 3.65 2.00 3.11
N HIS A 53 4.84 2.20 2.53
CA HIS A 53 5.33 3.54 2.22
C HIS A 53 4.45 4.22 1.17
N ALA A 54 4.33 3.64 -0.02
CA ALA A 54 3.61 4.23 -1.14
C ALA A 54 2.14 4.59 -0.81
N LEU A 55 1.47 3.82 0.04
CA LEU A 55 0.06 4.04 0.37
C LEU A 55 -0.19 4.77 1.69
N ILE A 56 0.71 4.71 2.66
CA ILE A 56 0.43 5.21 4.01
C ILE A 56 1.54 6.15 4.49
N LEU A 57 2.78 5.66 4.56
CA LEU A 57 3.88 6.37 5.25
C LEU A 57 4.50 7.49 4.41
N CYS A 58 4.35 7.46 3.08
CA CYS A 58 4.85 8.52 2.22
C CYS A 58 4.20 9.85 2.64
N PRO A 59 4.97 10.94 2.84
CA PRO A 59 4.43 12.24 3.22
C PRO A 59 3.30 12.71 2.29
N PHE A 60 3.41 12.42 1.00
CA PHE A 60 2.35 12.67 0.03
C PHE A 60 1.08 11.86 0.34
N ALA A 61 1.21 10.55 0.52
CA ALA A 61 0.08 9.68 0.84
C ALA A 61 -0.56 10.05 2.19
N THR A 62 0.26 10.31 3.21
CA THR A 62 -0.18 10.80 4.52
C THR A 62 -1.01 12.08 4.39
N ALA A 63 -0.57 13.03 3.56
CA ALA A 63 -1.32 14.26 3.33
C ALA A 63 -2.70 13.99 2.72
N VAL A 64 -2.78 13.09 1.73
CA VAL A 64 -4.07 12.68 1.12
C VAL A 64 -5.01 12.07 2.16
N TRP A 65 -4.51 11.16 2.99
CA TRP A 65 -5.29 10.52 4.04
C TRP A 65 -5.82 11.49 5.09
N ARG A 66 -5.03 12.51 5.43
CA ARG A 66 -5.44 13.57 6.38
C ARG A 66 -6.52 14.49 5.85
N LEU A 67 -6.73 14.56 4.53
CA LEU A 67 -7.84 15.30 3.93
C LEU A 67 -9.17 14.54 4.05
N GLY A 68 -9.12 13.23 4.29
CA GLY A 68 -10.30 12.39 4.47
C GLY A 68 -10.92 12.51 5.86
N SER A 69 -12.10 11.91 6.03
CA SER A 69 -12.81 11.82 7.31
C SER A 69 -12.35 10.65 8.19
N THR A 70 -11.48 9.78 7.69
CA THR A 70 -10.96 8.62 8.42
C THR A 70 -9.90 9.05 9.44
N PRO A 71 -10.04 8.67 10.73
CA PRO A 71 -9.04 8.95 11.74
C PRO A 71 -7.68 8.36 11.38
N TRP A 72 -6.61 9.12 11.59
CA TRP A 72 -5.24 8.68 11.30
C TRP A 72 -4.86 7.39 12.04
N SER A 73 -5.34 7.22 13.28
CA SER A 73 -5.12 6.03 14.09
C SER A 73 -5.65 4.74 13.46
N THR A 74 -6.74 4.82 12.69
CA THR A 74 -7.31 3.68 11.96
C THR A 74 -6.44 3.30 10.76
N ILE A 75 -5.78 4.28 10.14
CA ILE A 75 -4.96 4.07 8.94
C ILE A 75 -3.63 3.39 9.31
N THR A 76 -3.04 3.77 10.44
CA THR A 76 -1.76 3.19 10.89
C THR A 76 -1.88 1.74 11.38
N GLN A 77 -3.07 1.27 11.75
CA GLN A 77 -3.31 -0.14 12.10
C GLN A 77 -3.14 -1.09 10.90
N VAL A 78 -3.16 -0.57 9.68
CA VAL A 78 -3.04 -1.36 8.44
C VAL A 78 -1.57 -1.68 8.10
N LEU A 79 -0.59 -1.14 8.85
CA LEU A 79 0.83 -1.29 8.55
C LEU A 79 1.39 -2.70 8.82
N ASP A 80 0.75 -3.48 9.70
CA ASP A 80 1.23 -4.80 10.13
C ASP A 80 0.77 -5.95 9.21
N ASP A 81 -0.41 -5.83 8.59
CA ASP A 81 -0.87 -6.72 7.53
C ASP A 81 -1.55 -5.89 6.43
N PRO A 82 -1.08 -6.00 5.16
CA PRO A 82 -1.67 -5.30 4.02
C PRO A 82 -3.18 -5.49 3.83
N LEU A 83 -3.74 -6.51 4.46
CA LEU A 83 -5.14 -6.92 4.41
C LEU A 83 -5.75 -7.10 5.81
N ALA A 84 -5.16 -6.48 6.84
CA ALA A 84 -5.71 -6.46 8.21
C ALA A 84 -7.17 -5.98 8.27
N TRP A 85 -7.56 -5.11 7.32
CA TRP A 85 -8.92 -4.56 7.20
C TRP A 85 -9.91 -5.48 6.47
N LEU A 86 -9.49 -6.66 5.98
CA LEU A 86 -10.31 -7.58 5.17
C LEU A 86 -10.76 -8.85 5.89
N ILE A 87 -10.53 -8.97 7.20
CA ILE A 87 -10.90 -10.12 8.03
C ILE A 87 -11.81 -9.67 9.16
#